data_AF-A0A832UI50-F1
#
_entry.id   AF-A0A832UI50-F1
#
_cell.length_a   1.000
_cell.length_b   1.000
_cell.length_c   1.000
_cell.angle_alpha   90.00
_cell.angle_beta   90.00
_cell.angle_gamma   90.00
#
_symmetry.space_group_name_H-M   'P 1'
#
loop_
_entity.id
_entity.type
_entity.pdbx_description
1 polymer ?
#
loop_
_entity_poly.entity_id
_entity_poly.type
_entity_poly.pdbx_seq_one_letter_code
_entity_poly.pdbx_strand_id
1 'polypeptide(L)'
;MTDADILLGTSGWSYAEWEGNFYRKGEKRKLRAYSSVFKTVEIDSTFYRVPSKGTVLGWLRYSPSDFVFAAKIPKTITHDKKLGLKGDISSDLKAFLEVMRPLQLGGKLACLLVQLPPSYDFNPENLASFFRQADPLFRYAV
;
A
#
# COMPACT_ATOMS: atom_id res chain seq x y z
N MET A 1 -23.71 -9.87 -12.34
CA MET A 1 -23.12 -10.11 -11.01
C MET A 1 -22.06 -11.16 -11.22
N THR A 2 -20.79 -10.76 -11.34
CA THR A 2 -19.68 -11.71 -11.51
C THR A 2 -19.11 -11.96 -10.12
N ASP A 3 -18.86 -13.24 -9.80
CA ASP A 3 -18.25 -13.65 -8.54
C ASP A 3 -17.09 -12.71 -8.16
N ALA A 4 -17.08 -12.23 -6.92
CA ALA A 4 -16.00 -11.38 -6.45
C ALA A 4 -14.72 -12.23 -6.37
N ASP A 5 -13.74 -11.96 -7.24
CA ASP A 5 -12.45 -12.64 -7.24
C ASP A 5 -11.76 -12.48 -5.87
N ILE A 6 -11.54 -13.58 -5.15
CA ILE A 6 -10.76 -13.59 -3.91
C ILE A 6 -9.28 -13.66 -4.28
N LEU A 7 -8.53 -12.62 -3.94
CA LEU A 7 -7.09 -12.58 -4.14
C LEU A 7 -6.36 -12.89 -2.83
N LEU A 8 -5.52 -13.92 -2.84
CA LEU A 8 -4.66 -14.30 -1.73
C LEU A 8 -3.24 -13.78 -1.98
N GLY A 9 -2.61 -13.28 -0.92
CA GLY A 9 -1.26 -12.72 -0.94
C GLY A 9 -0.75 -12.52 0.49
N THR A 10 0.33 -11.75 0.62
CA THR A 10 1.02 -11.51 1.89
C THR A 10 1.24 -10.02 2.11
N SER A 11 1.55 -9.63 3.34
CA SER A 11 2.17 -8.33 3.63
C SER A 11 3.65 -8.42 3.30
N GLY A 12 4.06 -7.81 2.19
CA GLY A 12 5.43 -7.82 1.68
C GLY A 12 5.82 -9.08 0.88
N TRP A 13 6.95 -8.98 0.18
CA TRP A 13 7.49 -10.03 -0.70
C TRP A 13 9.02 -10.12 -0.67
N SER A 14 9.69 -9.54 0.32
CA SER A 14 11.15 -9.44 0.30
C SER A 14 11.75 -9.72 1.67
N TYR A 15 11.66 -10.98 2.06
CA TYR A 15 12.19 -11.52 3.32
C TYR A 15 13.41 -12.40 3.06
N ALA A 16 14.36 -12.42 3.99
CA ALA A 16 15.58 -13.22 3.87
C ALA A 16 15.29 -14.71 4.13
N GLU A 17 14.36 -14.96 5.04
CA GLU A 17 13.83 -16.25 5.48
C GLU A 17 13.14 -17.03 4.34
N TRP A 18 12.75 -16.32 3.28
CA TRP A 18 12.13 -16.91 2.10
C TRP A 18 13.16 -17.45 1.09
N GLU A 19 14.43 -17.09 1.21
CA GLU A 19 15.52 -17.64 0.39
C GLU A 19 15.72 -19.13 0.69
N GLY A 20 15.73 -19.96 -0.35
CA GLY A 20 15.85 -21.41 -0.25
C GLY A 20 14.52 -22.14 -0.01
N ASN A 21 13.48 -21.45 0.48
CA ASN A 21 12.15 -22.02 0.72
C ASN A 21 11.15 -21.65 -0.38
N PHE A 22 10.98 -20.34 -0.60
CA PHE A 22 10.09 -19.78 -1.61
C PHE A 22 10.85 -19.20 -2.80
N TYR A 23 11.99 -18.54 -2.53
CA TYR A 23 12.90 -18.03 -3.54
C TYR A 23 14.07 -18.98 -3.77
N ARG A 24 14.56 -19.02 -5.01
CA ARG A 24 15.88 -19.61 -5.28
C ARG A 24 16.94 -18.78 -4.56
N LYS A 25 17.96 -19.45 -4.02
CA LYS A 25 19.07 -18.78 -3.32
C LYS A 25 19.71 -17.73 -4.22
N GLY A 26 19.72 -16.47 -3.77
CA GLY A 26 20.29 -15.35 -4.51
C GLY A 26 19.35 -14.73 -5.55
N GLU A 27 18.03 -14.97 -5.44
CA GLU A 27 17.04 -14.37 -6.31
C GLU A 27 17.00 -12.85 -6.15
N LYS A 28 17.42 -12.13 -7.21
CA LYS A 28 17.45 -10.66 -7.22
C LYS A 28 16.10 -10.05 -7.61
N ARG A 29 15.26 -10.78 -8.35
CA ARG A 29 13.98 -10.30 -8.89
C ARG A 29 12.81 -10.83 -8.06
N LYS A 30 12.84 -10.58 -6.74
CA LYS A 30 11.85 -11.10 -5.79
C LYS A 30 10.40 -10.79 -6.13
N LEU A 31 10.09 -9.58 -6.60
CA LEU A 31 8.73 -9.22 -7.02
C LEU A 31 8.26 -10.07 -8.21
N ARG A 32 9.15 -10.37 -9.17
CA ARG A 32 8.82 -11.21 -10.31
C ARG A 32 8.60 -12.66 -9.90
N ALA A 33 9.45 -13.19 -9.01
CA ALA A 33 9.29 -14.54 -8.46
C ALA A 33 8.02 -14.66 -7.59
N TYR A 34 7.70 -13.62 -6.82
CA TYR A 34 6.48 -13.58 -6.01
C TYR A 34 5.21 -13.55 -6.88
N SER A 35 5.18 -12.67 -7.87
CA SER A 35 4.03 -12.48 -8.76
C SER A 35 3.80 -13.62 -9.74
N SER A 36 4.69 -14.63 -9.82
CA SER A 36 4.39 -15.89 -10.51
C SER A 36 3.56 -16.87 -9.68
N VAL A 37 3.35 -16.59 -8.39
CA VAL A 37 2.59 -17.44 -7.47
C VAL A 37 1.32 -16.73 -6.97
N PHE A 38 1.44 -15.47 -6.55
CA PHE A 38 0.33 -14.67 -6.04
C PHE A 38 -0.07 -13.57 -7.02
N LYS A 39 -1.35 -13.17 -6.96
CA LYS A 39 -1.91 -12.07 -7.78
C LYS A 39 -2.00 -10.74 -7.05
N THR A 40 -1.71 -10.72 -5.75
CA THR A 40 -1.76 -9.51 -4.94
C THR A 40 -0.68 -9.52 -3.86
N VAL A 41 -0.30 -8.33 -3.42
CA VAL A 41 0.55 -8.14 -2.24
C VAL A 41 0.23 -6.80 -1.56
N GLU A 42 0.37 -6.76 -0.25
CA GLU A 42 0.39 -5.49 0.48
C GLU A 42 1.82 -4.95 0.56
N ILE A 43 1.99 -3.70 0.14
CA ILE A 43 3.21 -2.92 0.31
C ILE A 43 3.22 -2.37 1.74
N ASP A 44 3.81 -3.11 2.67
CA ASP A 44 3.95 -2.69 4.07
C ASP A 44 5.08 -1.67 4.25
N SER A 45 6.10 -1.67 3.38
CA SER A 45 7.25 -0.76 3.50
C SER A 45 6.89 0.73 3.40
N THR A 46 5.78 1.07 2.73
CA THR A 46 5.27 2.45 2.65
C THR A 46 4.83 3.00 4.01
N PHE A 47 4.49 2.12 4.96
CA PHE A 47 4.21 2.50 6.34
C PHE A 47 5.42 3.19 6.97
N TYR A 48 6.63 2.67 6.73
CA TYR A 48 7.85 3.19 7.33
C TYR A 48 8.48 4.33 6.52
N ARG A 49 8.35 4.30 5.18
CA ARG A 49 8.96 5.29 4.30
C ARG A 49 8.22 5.38 2.98
N VAL A 50 7.92 6.62 2.55
CA VAL A 50 7.42 6.88 1.20
C VAL A 50 8.49 6.47 0.17
N PRO A 51 8.19 5.58 -0.78
CA PRO A 51 9.17 5.12 -1.77
C PRO A 51 9.50 6.25 -2.77
N SER A 52 10.59 6.08 -3.52
CA SER A 52 10.85 7.00 -4.63
C SER A 52 9.87 6.75 -5.78
N LYS A 53 9.58 7.79 -6.58
CA LYS A 53 8.77 7.65 -7.81
C LYS A 53 9.30 6.55 -8.74
N GLY A 54 10.63 6.43 -8.88
CA GLY A 54 11.27 5.38 -9.68
C GLY A 54 10.98 3.97 -9.17
N THR A 55 10.89 3.79 -7.85
CA THR A 55 10.53 2.50 -7.22
C THR A 55 9.10 2.09 -7.61
N VAL A 56 8.15 3.02 -7.50
CA VAL A 56 6.74 2.75 -7.83
C VAL A 56 6.54 2.48 -9.32
N LEU A 57 7.22 3.24 -10.18
CA LEU A 57 7.23 2.98 -11.62
C LEU A 57 7.86 1.61 -11.95
N GLY A 58 8.85 1.18 -11.16
CA GLY A 58 9.40 -0.17 -11.22
C GLY A 58 8.35 -1.23 -10.89
N TRP A 59 7.60 -1.07 -9.80
CA TRP A 59 6.52 -2.01 -9.43
C TRP A 59 5.45 -2.10 -10.52
N LEU A 60 5.02 -0.95 -11.07
CA LEU A 60 4.07 -0.90 -12.18
C LEU A 60 4.57 -1.68 -13.42
N ARG A 61 5.84 -1.46 -13.80
CA ARG A 61 6.47 -2.03 -14.99
C ARG A 61 6.76 -3.53 -14.88
N TYR A 62 7.20 -3.99 -13.71
CA TYR A 62 7.76 -5.34 -13.55
C TYR A 62 6.78 -6.35 -12.94
N SER A 63 5.59 -5.93 -12.52
CA SER A 63 4.49 -6.83 -12.14
C SER A 63 3.64 -7.22 -13.36
N PRO A 64 3.04 -8.43 -13.38
CA PRO A 64 2.04 -8.83 -14.39
C PRO A 64 0.88 -7.84 -14.51
N SER A 65 0.18 -7.83 -15.65
CA SER A 65 -0.92 -6.88 -15.91
C SER A 65 -2.11 -7.06 -14.97
N ASP A 66 -2.36 -8.29 -14.52
CA ASP A 66 -3.45 -8.67 -13.60
C ASP A 66 -3.02 -8.66 -12.12
N PHE A 67 -1.79 -8.25 -11.83
CA PHE A 67 -1.28 -8.15 -10.47
C PHE A 67 -1.65 -6.80 -9.84
N VAL A 68 -2.21 -6.84 -8.65
CA VAL A 68 -2.64 -5.64 -7.91
C VAL A 68 -1.89 -5.49 -6.58
N PHE A 69 -1.72 -4.26 -6.13
CA PHE A 69 -1.11 -3.93 -4.85
C PHE A 69 -2.14 -3.34 -3.90
N ALA A 70 -2.06 -3.67 -2.62
CA ALA A 70 -2.50 -2.78 -1.56
C ALA A 70 -1.28 -2.03 -1.01
N ALA A 71 -1.43 -0.82 -0.46
CA ALA A 71 -0.31 -0.10 0.14
C ALA A 71 -0.73 0.54 1.46
N LYS A 72 0.11 0.41 2.50
CA LYS A 72 -0.17 1.08 3.77
C LYS A 72 0.07 2.58 3.65
N ILE A 73 -0.84 3.37 4.22
CA ILE A 73 -0.60 4.79 4.43
C ILE A 73 0.57 4.96 5.43
N PRO A 74 1.48 5.92 5.21
CA PRO A 74 2.61 6.19 6.09
C PRO A 74 2.23 6.29 7.58
N LYS A 75 3.08 5.72 8.44
CA LYS A 75 3.00 5.76 9.91
C LYS A 75 2.86 7.19 10.43
N THR A 76 3.53 8.14 9.80
CA THR A 76 3.44 9.56 10.17
C THR A 76 2.01 10.08 10.10
N ILE A 77 1.22 9.63 9.13
CA ILE A 77 -0.18 10.05 8.96
C ILE A 77 -1.09 9.29 9.93
N THR A 78 -1.00 7.95 9.98
CA THR A 78 -1.95 7.13 10.74
C THR A 78 -1.65 7.03 12.23
N HIS A 79 -0.36 6.97 12.61
CA HIS A 79 0.05 6.75 14.00
C HIS A 79 0.56 8.01 14.67
N ASP A 80 1.49 8.73 14.04
CA ASP A 80 2.17 9.86 14.70
C ASP A 80 1.24 11.09 14.76
N LYS A 81 0.61 11.44 13.62
CA LYS A 81 -0.35 12.55 13.51
C LYS A 81 -1.81 12.14 13.73
N LYS A 82 -2.08 10.83 13.90
CA LYS A 82 -3.42 10.26 14.15
C LYS A 82 -4.49 10.82 13.21
N LEU A 83 -4.29 10.69 11.90
CA LEU A 83 -5.19 11.19 10.85
C LEU A 83 -5.51 12.69 10.94
N GLY A 84 -4.60 13.50 11.48
CA GLY A 84 -4.78 14.96 11.59
C GLY A 84 -5.06 15.46 13.01
N LEU A 85 -5.38 14.57 13.96
CA LEU A 85 -5.70 14.95 15.34
C LEU A 85 -4.50 15.54 16.11
N LYS A 86 -3.28 15.23 15.68
CA LYS A 86 -2.03 15.69 16.33
C LYS A 86 -1.17 16.59 15.44
N GLY A 87 -1.66 17.00 14.28
CA GLY A 87 -0.96 17.91 13.37
C GLY A 87 -1.40 17.73 11.92
N ASP A 88 -1.15 18.75 11.10
CA ASP A 88 -1.53 18.75 9.68
C ASP A 88 -0.87 17.59 8.91
N ILE A 89 -1.69 16.85 8.16
CA ILE A 89 -1.29 15.71 7.32
C ILE A 89 -1.36 16.03 5.83
N SER A 90 -1.86 17.21 5.44
CA SER A 90 -2.20 17.54 4.05
C SER A 90 -1.02 17.41 3.10
N SER A 91 0.16 17.90 3.51
CA SER A 91 1.40 17.79 2.71
C SER A 91 1.87 16.35 2.58
N ASP A 92 1.85 15.58 3.68
CA ASP A 92 2.35 14.21 3.71
C ASP A 92 1.44 13.28 2.91
N LEU A 93 0.12 13.44 3.09
CA LEU A 93 -0.89 12.69 2.36
C LEU A 93 -0.77 13.00 0.86
N LYS A 94 -0.72 14.27 0.47
CA LYS A 94 -0.54 14.66 -0.94
C LYS A 94 0.73 14.07 -1.54
N ALA A 95 1.87 14.18 -0.85
CA ALA A 95 3.14 13.64 -1.34
C ALA A 95 3.09 12.12 -1.54
N PHE A 96 2.48 11.39 -0.60
CA PHE A 96 2.30 9.94 -0.71
C PHE A 96 1.37 9.56 -1.86
N LEU A 97 0.23 10.23 -2.00
CA LEU A 97 -0.74 9.99 -3.07
C LEU A 97 -0.14 10.24 -4.46
N GLU A 98 0.63 11.32 -4.64
CA GLU A 98 1.33 11.59 -5.91
C GLU A 98 2.33 10.49 -6.28
N VAL A 99 3.02 9.92 -5.28
CA VAL A 99 3.95 8.81 -5.49
C VAL A 99 3.21 7.51 -5.83
N MET A 100 2.03 7.27 -5.27
CA MET A 100 1.19 6.08 -5.55
C MET A 100 0.35 6.19 -6.82
N ARG A 101 0.10 7.42 -7.32
CA ARG A 101 -0.73 7.69 -8.50
C ARG A 101 -0.42 6.85 -9.73
N PRO A 102 0.85 6.49 -10.07
CA PRO A 102 1.13 5.61 -11.19
C PRO A 102 0.48 4.21 -11.06
N LEU A 103 0.41 3.64 -9.86
CA LEU A 103 -0.27 2.36 -9.66
C LEU A 103 -1.79 2.52 -9.77
N GLN A 104 -2.34 3.62 -9.25
CA GLN A 104 -3.76 3.93 -9.36
C GLN A 104 -4.20 4.08 -10.82
N LEU A 105 -3.52 4.93 -11.59
CA LEU A 105 -3.81 5.14 -13.01
C LEU A 105 -3.54 3.90 -13.87
N GLY A 106 -2.59 3.06 -13.44
CA GLY A 106 -2.30 1.78 -14.08
C GLY A 106 -3.26 0.65 -13.74
N GLY A 107 -4.29 0.90 -12.90
CA GLY A 107 -5.24 -0.12 -12.46
C GLY A 107 -4.64 -1.20 -11.55
N LYS A 108 -3.46 -0.94 -10.97
CA LYS A 108 -2.70 -1.88 -10.13
C LYS A 108 -2.70 -1.52 -8.64
N LEU A 109 -3.51 -0.55 -8.21
CA LEU A 109 -3.70 -0.24 -6.80
C LEU A 109 -5.13 -0.62 -6.40
N ALA A 110 -5.27 -1.69 -5.62
CA ALA A 110 -6.56 -2.15 -5.13
C ALA A 110 -7.11 -1.20 -4.05
N CYS A 111 -6.28 -0.83 -3.08
CA CYS A 111 -6.61 0.13 -2.04
C CYS A 111 -5.37 0.66 -1.30
N LEU A 112 -5.57 1.77 -0.60
CA LEU A 112 -4.68 2.28 0.44
C LEU A 112 -5.21 1.83 1.81
N LEU A 113 -4.39 1.13 2.58
CA LEU A 113 -4.75 0.66 3.92
C LEU A 113 -4.47 1.74 4.98
N VAL A 114 -5.50 2.10 5.73
CA VAL A 114 -5.51 3.06 6.84
C VAL A 114 -5.46 2.30 8.17
N GLN A 115 -4.36 1.60 8.42
CA GLN A 115 -4.18 0.90 9.70
C GLN A 115 -3.97 1.90 10.85
N LEU A 116 -4.83 1.86 11.87
CA LEU A 116 -4.78 2.75 13.04
C LEU A 116 -4.01 2.14 14.23
N PRO A 117 -3.35 2.96 15.07
CA PRO A 117 -2.71 2.45 16.29
C PRO A 117 -3.77 2.03 17.32
N PRO A 118 -3.44 1.12 18.26
CA PRO A 118 -4.32 0.75 19.38
C PRO A 118 -4.74 1.93 20.26
N SER A 119 -3.97 3.02 20.27
CA SER A 119 -4.28 4.25 21.01
C SER A 119 -5.23 5.20 20.28
N TYR A 120 -5.76 4.82 19.11
CA TYR A 120 -6.71 5.64 18.38
C TYR A 120 -8.13 5.36 18.88
N ASP A 121 -8.70 6.32 19.60
CA ASP A 121 -10.08 6.21 20.08
C ASP A 121 -11.06 6.33 18.90
N PHE A 122 -11.97 5.35 18.80
CA PHE A 122 -12.96 5.35 17.73
C PHE A 122 -13.90 6.55 17.87
N ASN A 123 -13.88 7.41 16.86
CA ASN A 123 -14.83 8.50 16.68
C ASN A 123 -15.10 8.65 15.17
N PRO A 124 -16.36 8.44 14.71
CA PRO A 124 -16.72 8.56 13.30
C PRO A 124 -16.36 9.91 12.67
N GLU A 125 -16.43 11.01 13.43
CA GLU A 125 -16.13 12.34 12.90
C GLU A 125 -14.63 12.51 12.59
N ASN A 126 -13.76 11.87 13.38
CA ASN A 126 -12.32 11.92 13.12
C ASN A 126 -11.98 11.21 11.80
N LEU A 127 -12.61 10.06 11.53
CA LEU A 127 -12.48 9.35 10.25
C LEU A 127 -13.08 10.17 9.10
N ALA A 128 -14.28 10.74 9.29
CA ALA A 128 -14.92 11.57 8.27
C ALA A 128 -14.06 12.79 7.90
N SER A 129 -13.43 13.42 8.89
CA SER A 129 -12.51 14.55 8.68
C SER A 129 -11.28 14.21 7.85
N PHE A 130 -10.72 13.01 8.05
CA PHE A 130 -9.66 12.49 7.19
C PHE A 130 -10.14 12.31 5.75
N PHE A 131 -11.30 11.66 5.55
CA PHE A 131 -11.82 11.38 4.21
C PHE A 131 -12.24 12.62 3.44
N ARG A 132 -12.60 13.72 4.10
CA ARG A 132 -12.84 15.03 3.44
C ARG A 132 -11.59 15.61 2.78
N GLN A 133 -10.40 15.22 3.24
CA GLN A 133 -9.11 15.67 2.71
C GLN A 133 -8.48 14.64 1.76
N ALA A 134 -8.98 13.41 1.76
CA ALA A 134 -8.49 12.31 0.94
C ALA A 134 -8.89 12.49 -0.53
N ASP A 135 -8.00 12.10 -1.46
CA ASP A 135 -8.30 12.13 -2.90
C ASP A 135 -9.27 10.99 -3.24
N PRO A 136 -10.49 11.28 -3.75
CA PRO A 136 -11.51 10.27 -4.05
C PRO A 136 -11.15 9.38 -5.25
N LEU A 137 -10.09 9.70 -6.00
CA LEU A 137 -9.58 8.82 -7.05
C LEU A 137 -8.98 7.53 -6.49
N PHE A 138 -8.62 7.50 -5.21
CA PHE A 138 -8.08 6.33 -4.54
C PHE A 138 -9.16 5.59 -3.76
N ARG A 139 -9.04 4.27 -3.68
CA ARG A 139 -9.83 3.44 -2.77
C ARG A 139 -9.09 3.31 -1.45
N TYR A 140 -9.84 3.32 -0.35
CA TYR A 140 -9.30 3.20 1.00
C TYR A 140 -9.93 2.02 1.73
N ALA A 141 -9.16 1.37 2.60
CA ALA A 141 -9.63 0.37 3.56
C ALA A 141 -9.16 0.79 4.96
N VAL A 142 -10.02 0.72 5.97
CA VAL A 142 -9.71 1.09 7.37
C VAL A 142 -9.68 -0.16 8.23
#